data_AF-A0AA45JIC8-F1
#
_entry.id   AF-A0AA45JIC8-F1
#
_cell.length_a   1.000
_cell.length_b   1.000
_cell.length_c   1.000
_cell.angle_alpha   90.00
_cell.angle_beta   90.00
_cell.angle_gamma   90.00
#
_symmetry.space_group_name_H-M   'P 1'
#
loop_
_entity.id
_entity.type
_entity.pdbx_description
1 polymer ?
#
loop_
_entity_poly.entity_id
_entity_poly.type
_entity_poly.pdbx_seq_one_letter_code
_entity_poly.pdbx_strand_id
1 'polypeptide(L)' 'MRTAVGNDDGETPIEALARVAGLRQEVARAEEVAVRRARLAGMSWAEIGLLLGVSKQAMHKKYRKVG' A
#
# COMPACT_ATOMS: atom_id res chain seq x y z
N MET A 1 6.44 6.76 33.16
CA MET A 1 5.75 6.25 31.96
C MET A 1 6.33 4.87 31.66
N ARG A 2 5.61 3.79 32.01
CA ARG A 2 6.11 2.41 31.89
C ARG A 2 5.13 1.62 31.04
N THR A 3 5.57 1.24 29.85
CA THR A 3 4.95 0.17 29.06
C THR A 3 6.08 -0.67 28.49
N ALA A 4 6.67 -1.50 29.35
CA ALA A 4 7.32 -2.70 28.88
C ALA A 4 6.20 -3.67 28.53
N VAL A 5 5.75 -3.63 27.27
CA VAL A 5 4.98 -4.74 26.69
C VAL A 5 6.05 -5.66 26.11
N GLY A 6 6.37 -6.70 26.87
CA GLY A 6 7.14 -7.81 26.34
C GLY A 6 6.34 -8.45 25.22
N ASN A 7 6.93 -8.52 24.04
CA ASN A 7 6.52 -9.46 23.00
C ASN A 7 7.64 -10.49 22.89
N ASP A 8 7.25 -11.76 22.85
CA ASP A 8 8.11 -12.94 22.91
C ASP A 8 8.95 -13.18 21.64
N ASP A 9 9.16 -12.14 20.82
CA ASP A 9 9.91 -12.19 19.56
C ASP A 9 10.95 -11.07 19.47
N GLY A 10 11.56 -10.64 20.59
CA GLY A 10 12.78 -9.80 20.62
C GLY A 10 12.75 -8.42 19.95
N GLU A 11 11.67 -8.05 19.25
CA GLU A 11 11.58 -6.84 18.45
C GLU A 11 10.92 -5.70 19.23
N THR A 12 11.55 -4.52 19.20
CA THR A 12 10.99 -3.31 19.80
C THR A 12 9.80 -2.79 18.98
N PRO A 13 8.85 -2.06 19.60
CA PRO A 13 7.76 -1.43 18.86
C PRO A 13 8.22 -0.52 17.70
N ILE A 14 9.40 0.10 17.83
CA ILE A 14 9.98 0.96 16.79
C ILE A 14 10.42 0.12 15.58
N GLU A 15 11.13 -0.99 15.81
CA GLU A 15 11.55 -1.91 14.75
C GLU A 15 10.34 -2.53 14.04
N ALA A 16 9.31 -2.93 14.80
CA ALA A 16 8.08 -3.47 14.23
C ALA A 16 7.40 -2.46 13.29
N LEU A 17 7.33 -1.18 13.68
CA LEU A 17 6.78 -0.10 12.85
C LEU A 17 7.65 0.18 11.63
N ALA A 18 8.98 0.17 11.77
CA ALA A 18 9.91 0.34 10.65
C ALA A 18 9.75 -0.79 9.62
N ARG A 19 9.62 -2.04 10.07
CA ARG A 19 9.34 -3.19 9.21
C ARG A 19 8.00 -3.03 8.47
N VAL A 20 6.94 -2.66 9.19
CA VAL A 20 5.62 -2.38 8.56
C VAL A 20 5.72 -1.27 7.53
N ALA A 21 6.50 -0.21 7.80
CA ALA A 21 6.74 0.85 6.82
C ALA A 21 7.45 0.34 5.56
N GLY A 22 8.45 -0.53 5.70
CA GLY A 22 9.11 -1.20 4.58
C GLY A 22 8.14 -2.03 3.73
N LEU A 23 7.32 -2.87 4.37
CA LEU A 23 6.30 -3.67 3.69
C LEU A 23 5.28 -2.79 2.95
N ARG A 24 4.85 -1.67 3.55
CA ARG A 24 3.95 -0.72 2.88
C ARG A 24 4.58 -0.12 1.62
N GLN A 25 5.88 0.18 1.64
CA GLN A 25 6.57 0.69 0.45
C GLN A 25 6.69 -0.38 -0.64
N GLU A 26 6.95 -1.63 -0.28
CA GLU A 26 6.99 -2.76 -1.22
C GLU A 26 5.64 -2.98 -1.89
N VAL A 27 4.57 -3.02 -1.08
CA VAL A 27 3.19 -3.13 -1.59
C VAL A 27 2.86 -1.95 -2.51
N ALA A 28 3.25 -0.72 -2.14
CA ALA A 28 3.01 0.45 -2.99
C ALA A 28 3.70 0.33 -4.36
N ARG A 29 4.95 -0.12 -4.40
CA ARG A 29 5.68 -0.36 -5.66
C ARG A 29 5.03 -1.47 -6.50
N ALA A 30 4.63 -2.57 -5.87
CA ALA A 30 3.95 -3.67 -6.55
C ALA A 30 2.59 -3.23 -7.12
N GLU A 31 1.84 -2.42 -6.36
CA GLU A 31 0.57 -1.83 -6.79
C GLU A 31 0.76 -0.96 -8.03
N GLU A 32 1.75 -0.05 -8.05
CA GLU A 32 2.01 0.82 -9.20
C GLU A 32 2.28 0.03 -10.49
N VAL A 33 3.08 -1.03 -10.40
CA VAL A 33 3.37 -1.92 -11.53
C VAL A 33 2.10 -2.63 -12.01
N ALA A 34 1.30 -3.16 -11.07
CA ALA A 34 0.05 -3.85 -11.39
C ALA A 34 -0.97 -2.90 -12.03
N VAL A 35 -1.14 -1.69 -11.49
CA VAL A 35 -2.02 -0.66 -12.01
C VAL A 35 -1.58 -0.25 -13.42
N ARG A 36 -0.29 -0.01 -13.65
CA ARG A 36 0.22 0.31 -14.98
C ARG A 36 -0.10 -0.79 -16.00
N ARG A 37 0.16 -2.06 -15.65
CA ARG A 37 -0.17 -3.21 -16.50
C ARG A 37 -1.68 -3.29 -16.76
N ALA A 38 -2.51 -3.09 -15.75
CA ALA A 38 -3.95 -3.14 -15.88
C ALA A 38 -4.50 -2.02 -16.79
N ARG A 39 -3.95 -0.80 -16.66
CA ARG A 39 -4.27 0.33 -17.55
C ARG A 39 -3.85 0.05 -18.99
N LEU A 40 -2.68 -0.54 -19.22
CA LEU A 40 -2.22 -0.94 -20.55
C LEU A 40 -3.08 -2.05 -21.15
N ALA A 41 -3.64 -2.94 -20.33
CA ALA A 41 -4.59 -3.96 -20.74
C ALA A 41 -6.02 -3.43 -20.97
N GLY A 42 -6.24 -2.11 -20.83
CA GLY A 42 -7.53 -1.47 -21.10
C GLY A 42 -8.52 -1.42 -19.93
N MET A 43 -8.17 -1.95 -18.75
CA MET A 43 -9.06 -1.88 -17.58
C MET A 43 -9.30 -0.43 -17.14
N SER A 44 -10.54 -0.11 -16.80
CA SER A 44 -10.93 1.19 -16.27
C SER A 44 -10.40 1.42 -14.84
N TRP A 45 -10.29 2.68 -14.43
CA TRP A 45 -9.93 3.03 -13.05
C TRP A 45 -10.91 2.48 -12.00
N ALA A 46 -12.18 2.28 -12.37
CA ALA A 46 -13.20 1.73 -11.49
C ALA A 46 -12.96 0.23 -11.23
N GLU A 47 -12.69 -0.54 -12.27
CA GLU A 47 -12.38 -1.98 -12.17
C GLU A 47 -11.10 -2.23 -11.37
N ILE A 48 -10.05 -1.44 -11.63
CA ILE A 48 -8.79 -1.54 -10.88
C ILE A 48 -9.01 -1.18 -9.40
N GLY A 49 -9.77 -0.12 -9.12
CA GLY A 49 -10.10 0.27 -7.74
C GLY A 49 -10.88 -0.82 -7.00
N LEU A 50 -11.88 -1.42 -7.67
CA LEU A 50 -12.67 -2.53 -7.11
C LEU A 50 -11.78 -3.70 -6.69
N LEU A 51 -10.82 -4.10 -7.55
CA LEU A 51 -9.90 -5.21 -7.26
C LEU A 51 -8.90 -4.90 -6.14
N LEU A 52 -8.51 -3.62 -5.98
CA LEU A 52 -7.63 -3.16 -4.92
C LEU A 52 -8.37 -2.81 -3.62
N GLY A 53 -9.70 -2.91 -3.59
CA GLY A 53 -10.52 -2.54 -2.43
C GLY A 53 -10.54 -1.03 -2.15
N VAL A 54 -10.28 -0.20 -3.15
CA VAL A 54 -10.25 1.27 -3.03
C VAL A 54 -11.26 1.93 -3.98
N SER A 55 -11.76 3.10 -3.60
CA SER A 55 -12.72 3.80 -4.46
C SER A 55 -12.07 4.32 -5.74
N LYS A 56 -12.87 4.49 -6.80
CA LYS A 56 -12.46 5.16 -8.04
C LYS A 56 -11.87 6.55 -7.77
N GLN A 57 -12.46 7.32 -6.84
CA GLN A 57 -11.93 8.64 -6.49
C GLN A 57 -10.55 8.54 -5.83
N ALA A 58 -10.30 7.53 -5.00
CA ALA A 58 -8.99 7.29 -4.39
C ALA A 58 -7.93 6.97 -5.46
N MET A 59 -8.28 6.12 -6.44
CA MET A 59 -7.42 5.84 -7.59
C MET A 59 -7.12 7.10 -8.39
N HIS A 60 -8.14 7.86 -8.77
CA HIS A 60 -7.95 9.12 -9.49
C HIS A 60 -7.09 10.10 -8.69
N LYS A 61 -7.28 10.24 -7.37
CA LYS A 61 -6.48 11.12 -6.53
C LYS A 61 -5.01 10.70 -6.51
N LYS A 62 -4.73 9.40 -6.39
CA LYS A 62 -3.37 8.83 -6.35
C LYS A 62 -2.65 8.96 -7.68
N TYR A 63 -3.34 8.67 -8.79
CA TYR A 63 -2.73 8.58 -10.12
C TYR A 63 -2.89 9.84 -11.00
N ARG A 64 -3.69 10.85 -10.59
CA ARG A 64 -3.80 12.14 -11.30
C ARG A 64 -2.49 12.94 -11.31
N LYS A 65 -1.60 12.74 -10.33
CA LYS A 65 -0.29 13.44 -10.27
C LYS A 65 0.78 12.83 -11.18
N VAL A 66 0.53 11.67 -11.76
CA VAL A 66 1.51 10.85 -12.48
C VAL A 66 1.21 10.78 -13.99
N GLY A 67 0.24 11.57 -14.45
CA GLY A 67 -0.13 11.73 -15.86
C GLY A 67 0.29 13.10 -16.39
#